data_AF-V5HT61-F1
#
_entry.id   AF-V5HT61-F1
#
_cell.length_a   1.000
_cell.length_b   1.000
_cell.length_c   1.000
_cell.angle_alpha   90.00
_cell.angle_beta   90.00
_cell.angle_gamma   90.00
#
_symmetry.space_group_name_H-M   'P 1'
#
loop_
_entity.id
_entity.type
_entity.pdbx_description
1 polymer ?
#
loop_
_entity_poly.entity_id
_entity_poly.type
_entity_poly.pdbx_seq_one_letter_code
_entity_poly.pdbx_strand_id
1 'polypeptide(L)'
;IEHIVSQFGLVVVTRSGCDAARFIYETDSLYRNRHNIHLVMEWMTNDISSSGIRRALARGESVKYLLQDSVITYIQEHGLYRPSTGENQDDSDNGQETAV
;
A
#
# COMPACT_ATOMS: atom_id res chain seq x y z
N ILE A 1 10.08 -11.05 -16.84
CA ILE A 1 8.94 -11.75 -16.20
C ILE A 1 8.94 -13.25 -16.49
N GLU A 2 9.27 -13.69 -17.72
CA GLU A 2 9.27 -15.11 -18.10
C GLU A 2 10.15 -16.00 -17.20
N HIS A 3 11.35 -15.56 -16.83
CA HIS A 3 12.20 -16.29 -15.88
C HIS A 3 11.54 -16.48 -14.51
N ILE A 4 10.86 -15.45 -14.00
CA ILE A 4 10.16 -15.49 -12.70
C ILE A 4 9.04 -16.52 -12.73
N VAL A 5 8.17 -16.47 -13.75
CA VAL A 5 6.99 -17.35 -13.83
C VAL A 5 7.33 -18.78 -14.27
N SER A 6 8.46 -19.00 -14.94
CA SER A 6 8.88 -20.35 -15.37
C SER A 6 9.73 -21.10 -14.33
N GLN A 7 10.60 -20.40 -13.58
CA GLN A 7 11.53 -21.04 -12.64
C GLN A 7 11.05 -21.00 -11.18
N PHE A 8 10.21 -20.03 -10.83
CA PHE A 8 9.70 -19.87 -9.47
C PHE A 8 8.19 -20.07 -9.47
N GLY A 9 7.44 -18.98 -9.42
CA GLY A 9 5.99 -18.96 -9.39
C GLY A 9 5.49 -17.59 -8.95
N LEU A 10 4.20 -17.35 -9.16
CA LEU A 10 3.56 -16.09 -8.81
C LEU A 10 2.24 -16.38 -8.10
N VAL A 11 2.07 -15.88 -6.87
CA VAL A 11 0.78 -15.86 -6.18
C VAL A 11 0.22 -14.45 -6.29
N VAL A 12 -0.91 -14.31 -6.99
CA VAL A 12 -1.55 -13.03 -7.27
C VAL A 12 -2.82 -12.92 -6.44
N VAL A 13 -2.81 -12.04 -5.44
CA VAL A 13 -4.01 -11.67 -4.71
C VAL A 13 -4.73 -10.56 -5.47
N THR A 14 -5.94 -10.84 -5.94
CA THR A 14 -6.69 -9.89 -6.77
C THR A 14 -7.39 -8.83 -5.92
N ARG A 15 -7.39 -7.58 -6.38
CA ARG A 15 -8.18 -6.49 -5.82
C ARG A 15 -9.27 -6.04 -6.80
N SER A 16 -10.31 -5.41 -6.29
CA SER A 16 -11.33 -4.74 -7.10
C SER A 16 -10.72 -3.80 -8.14
N GLY A 17 -11.16 -3.91 -9.39
CA GLY A 17 -10.68 -3.06 -10.49
C GLY A 17 -9.55 -3.65 -11.34
N CYS A 18 -9.04 -4.84 -11.03
CA CYS A 18 -8.06 -5.55 -11.87
C CYS A 18 -8.55 -6.97 -12.21
N ASP A 19 -8.69 -7.27 -13.51
CA ASP A 19 -9.00 -8.63 -13.99
C ASP A 19 -7.70 -9.37 -14.32
N ALA A 20 -7.07 -9.92 -13.29
CA ALA A 20 -5.80 -10.64 -13.42
C ALA A 20 -5.92 -11.91 -14.28
N ALA A 21 -7.09 -12.56 -14.29
CA ALA A 21 -7.34 -13.73 -15.13
C ALA A 21 -7.32 -13.37 -16.61
N ARG A 22 -8.01 -12.29 -17.00
CA ARG A 22 -7.95 -11.75 -18.36
C ARG A 22 -6.53 -11.38 -18.74
N PHE A 23 -5.80 -10.68 -17.87
CA PHE A 23 -4.43 -10.24 -18.14
C PHE A 23 -3.46 -11.42 -18.38
N ILE A 24 -3.59 -12.50 -17.61
CA ILE A 24 -2.79 -13.73 -17.80
C ILE A 24 -3.12 -14.38 -19.14
N TYR A 25 -4.40 -14.42 -19.52
CA TYR A 25 -4.84 -15.01 -20.78
C TYR A 25 -4.34 -14.23 -22.00
N GLU A 26 -4.39 -12.89 -21.94
CA GLU A 26 -3.97 -12.01 -23.03
C GLU A 26 -2.44 -11.90 -23.20
N THR A 27 -1.65 -12.38 -22.22
CA THR A 27 -0.19 -12.29 -22.25
C THR A 27 0.45 -13.65 -22.50
N ASP A 28 1.01 -13.86 -23.70
CA ASP A 28 1.60 -15.13 -24.14
C ASP A 28 2.56 -15.78 -23.12
N SER A 29 3.52 -15.01 -22.60
CA SER A 29 4.51 -15.53 -21.65
C SER A 29 3.90 -15.95 -20.31
N LEU A 30 2.81 -15.28 -19.88
CA LEU A 30 2.10 -15.63 -18.65
C LEU A 30 1.19 -16.83 -18.90
N TYR A 31 0.45 -16.85 -20.01
CA TYR A 31 -0.44 -17.95 -20.38
C TYR A 31 0.30 -19.28 -20.54
N ARG A 32 1.48 -19.26 -21.18
CA ARG A 32 2.34 -20.43 -21.34
C ARG A 32 2.76 -21.02 -19.98
N ASN A 33 3.06 -20.15 -19.02
CA ASN A 33 3.52 -20.51 -17.68
C ASN A 33 2.40 -20.45 -16.61
N ARG A 34 1.12 -20.40 -17.02
CA ARG A 34 -0.02 -20.16 -16.10
C ARG A 34 -0.16 -21.20 -14.99
N HIS A 35 0.40 -22.40 -15.17
CA HIS A 35 0.42 -23.45 -14.16
C HIS A 35 1.23 -23.05 -12.90
N ASN A 36 2.18 -22.13 -13.05
CA ASN A 36 2.98 -21.55 -11.96
C ASN A 36 2.40 -20.22 -11.45
N ILE A 37 1.21 -19.82 -11.90
CA ILE A 37 0.53 -18.59 -11.48
C ILE A 37 -0.74 -18.96 -10.73
N HIS A 38 -0.79 -18.64 -9.44
CA HIS A 38 -1.92 -18.93 -8.56
C HIS A 38 -2.70 -17.65 -8.27
N LEU A 39 -3.94 -17.59 -8.77
CA LEU A 39 -4.86 -16.50 -8.46
C LEU A 39 -5.57 -16.77 -7.13
N VAL A 40 -5.47 -15.83 -6.20
CA VAL A 40 -6.15 -15.84 -4.91
C VAL A 40 -7.18 -14.73 -4.90
N MET A 41 -8.45 -15.12 -4.85
CA MET A 41 -9.56 -14.17 -4.77
C MET A 41 -9.64 -13.58 -3.36
N GLU A 42 -9.61 -12.26 -3.28
CA GLU A 42 -9.91 -11.53 -2.05
C GLU A 42 -11.43 -11.34 -1.94
N TRP A 43 -12.07 -11.93 -0.92
CA TRP A 43 -13.52 -11.82 -0.71
C TRP A 43 -13.95 -10.53 0.00
N MET A 44 -13.03 -9.89 0.73
CA MET A 44 -13.27 -8.64 1.45
C MET A 44 -12.33 -7.57 0.92
N THR A 45 -12.88 -6.48 0.39
CA THR A 45 -12.11 -5.41 -0.23
C THR A 45 -11.22 -4.70 0.78
N ASN A 46 -9.92 -4.93 0.75
CA ASN A 46 -8.96 -4.12 1.49
C ASN A 46 -8.33 -3.07 0.56
N ASP A 47 -8.98 -1.90 0.50
CA ASP A 47 -8.53 -0.83 -0.39
C ASP A 47 -7.47 0.11 0.19
N ILE A 48 -6.81 -0.30 1.28
CA ILE A 48 -5.70 0.45 1.86
C ILE A 48 -4.50 0.39 0.91
N SER A 49 -3.97 1.55 0.53
CA SER A 49 -2.78 1.67 -0.31
C SER A 49 -1.74 2.56 0.35
N SER A 50 -0.45 2.26 0.19
CA SER A 50 0.61 3.11 0.76
C SER A 50 0.55 4.54 0.24
N SER A 51 0.12 4.76 -1.00
CA SER A 51 -0.10 6.10 -1.55
C SER A 51 -1.23 6.85 -0.84
N GLY A 52 -2.32 6.16 -0.49
CA GLY A 52 -3.39 6.73 0.33
C GLY A 52 -2.91 7.07 1.74
N ILE A 53 -2.21 6.14 2.39
CA ILE A 53 -1.63 6.32 3.73
C ILE A 53 -0.67 7.51 3.77
N ARG A 54 0.31 7.57 2.87
CA ARG A 54 1.27 8.68 2.81
C ARG A 54 0.57 10.02 2.57
N ARG A 55 -0.49 10.05 1.76
CA ARG A 55 -1.26 11.27 1.50
C ARG A 55 -2.05 11.72 2.73
N ALA A 56 -2.70 10.80 3.43
CA ALA A 56 -3.40 11.08 4.68
C ALA A 56 -2.43 11.66 5.73
N LEU A 57 -1.28 11.00 5.93
CA LEU A 57 -0.22 11.48 6.81
C LEU A 57 0.29 12.87 6.42
N ALA A 58 0.54 13.11 5.12
CA ALA A 58 0.99 14.41 4.63
C ALA A 58 -0.04 15.54 4.86
N ARG A 59 -1.32 15.20 5.01
CA ARG A 59 -2.43 16.13 5.30
C ARG A 59 -2.75 16.24 6.79
N GLY A 60 -2.05 15.48 7.65
CA GLY A 60 -2.39 15.40 9.08
C GLY A 60 -3.69 14.63 9.37
N GLU A 61 -4.17 13.82 8.43
CA GLU A 61 -5.35 12.96 8.63
C GLU A 61 -4.96 11.73 9.48
N SER A 62 -5.89 11.26 10.32
CA SER A 62 -5.67 10.04 11.12
C SER A 62 -5.60 8.81 10.22
N VAL A 63 -4.62 7.94 10.49
CA VAL A 63 -4.47 6.62 9.87
C VAL A 63 -4.71 5.49 10.88
N LYS A 64 -5.32 5.82 12.03
CA LYS A 64 -5.66 4.81 13.03
C LYS A 64 -6.59 3.76 12.42
N TYR A 65 -6.40 2.51 12.83
CA TYR A 65 -7.10 1.33 12.30
C TYR A 65 -6.76 0.94 10.85
N LEU A 66 -5.99 1.76 10.12
CA LEU A 66 -5.43 1.40 8.81
C LEU A 66 -4.03 0.79 8.92
N LEU A 67 -3.33 1.08 10.02
CA LEU A 67 -2.01 0.58 10.36
C LEU A 67 -1.99 0.08 11.80
N GLN A 68 -0.98 -0.72 12.14
CA GLN A 68 -0.70 -1.09 13.52
C GLN A 68 -0.16 0.11 14.30
N ASP A 69 -0.53 0.22 15.58
CA ASP A 69 -0.11 1.35 16.44
C ASP A 69 1.42 1.50 16.49
N SER A 70 2.17 0.40 16.54
CA SER A 70 3.65 0.42 16.51
C SER A 70 4.22 1.06 15.24
N VAL A 71 3.55 0.89 14.10
CA VAL A 71 3.94 1.51 12.83
C VAL A 71 3.61 2.99 12.83
N ILE A 72 2.47 3.38 13.41
CA ILE A 72 2.08 4.79 13.56
C ILE A 72 3.10 5.51 14.45
N THR A 73 3.46 4.93 15.60
CA THR A 73 4.49 5.46 16.49
C THR A 73 5.82 5.63 15.76
N TYR A 74 6.28 4.59 15.04
CA TYR A 74 7.52 4.66 14.29
C TYR A 74 7.53 5.79 13.25
N ILE A 75 6.43 5.98 12.51
CA ILE A 75 6.27 7.06 11.52
C ILE A 75 6.38 8.43 12.18
N GLN A 76 5.77 8.61 13.36
CA GLN A 76 5.78 9.85 14.11
C GLN A 76 7.17 10.18 14.66
N GLU A 77 7.83 9.21 15.32
CA GLU A 77 9.16 9.37 15.90
C GLU A 77 10.23 9.75 14.86
N HIS A 78 10.10 9.23 13.63
CA HIS A 78 11.04 9.48 12.54
C HIS A 78 10.58 10.58 11.58
N GLY A 79 9.44 11.24 11.84
CA GLY A 79 8.91 12.31 11.00
C GLY A 79 8.62 11.90 9.55
N LEU A 80 8.30 10.63 9.29
CA LEU A 80 8.12 10.13 7.93
C LEU A 80 6.85 10.69 7.29
N TYR A 81 6.92 10.94 5.97
CA TYR A 81 5.79 11.35 5.13
C TYR A 81 5.14 12.70 5.49
N ARG A 82 5.79 13.49 6.35
CA ARG A 82 5.46 14.91 6.50
C ARG A 82 5.90 15.64 5.23
N PRO A 83 5.15 16.66 4.76
CA PRO A 83 5.69 17.56 3.76
C PRO A 83 7.00 18.12 4.28
N SER A 84 8.03 18.22 3.44
CA SER A 84 9.21 19.00 3.80
C SER A 84 8.72 20.42 4.05
N THR A 85 8.57 20.79 5.31
CA THR A 85 8.47 22.18 5.72
C THR A 85 9.74 22.80 5.18
N GLY A 86 9.63 23.57 4.09
CA GLY A 86 10.62 24.58 3.81
C GLY A 86 10.78 25.36 5.12
N GLU A 87 12.03 25.51 5.55
CA GLU A 87 12.46 26.22 6.74
C GLU A 87 11.59 27.47 6.95
N ASN A 88 10.63 27.39 7.86
CA ASN A 88 9.97 28.53 8.48
C ASN A 88 9.52 28.02 9.83
N GLN A 89 10.45 28.15 10.76
CA GLN A 89 10.22 28.05 12.17
C GLN A 89 9.40 29.28 12.57
N ASP A 90 8.11 29.08 12.81
CA ASP A 90 7.35 29.99 13.65
C ASP A 90 6.75 29.15 14.78
N ASP A 91 7.30 29.41 15.97
CA ASP A 91 6.81 28.92 17.24
C ASP A 91 5.36 29.36 17.43
N SER A 92 4.49 28.41 17.76
CA SER A 92 3.32 28.65 18.62
C SER A 92 2.79 27.31 19.13
N ASP A 93 3.10 27.08 20.39
CA ASP A 93 2.34 26.26 21.34
C ASP A 93 0.83 26.33 21.09
N ASN A 94 0.21 25.18 20.80
CA ASN A 94 -1.07 24.87 21.42
C ASN A 94 -1.36 23.37 21.35
N GLY A 95 -1.64 22.78 22.51
CA GLY A 95 -2.06 21.40 22.64
C GLY A 95 -3.29 21.10 21.79
N GLN A 96 -3.14 20.15 20.88
CA GLN A 96 -4.28 19.42 20.33
C GLN A 96 -3.99 17.93 20.45
N GLU A 97 -4.69 17.36 21.43
CA GLU A 97 -5.08 15.98 21.58
C GLU A 97 -5.14 15.27 20.21
N THR A 98 -4.16 14.40 19.97
CA THR A 98 -4.15 13.56 18.77
C THR A 98 -5.22 12.51 18.98
N ALA A 99 -6.37 12.70 18.32
CA ALA A 99 -7.54 11.86 18.51
C ALA A 99 -7.19 10.37 18.34
N VAL A 100 -7.41 9.67 19.45
CA VAL A 100 -7.50 8.21 19.58
C VAL A 100 -8.58 7.68 18.64
#